data_AF-A0A2H5VMD3-F1
#
_entry.id   AF-A0A2H5VMD3-F1
#
_cell.length_a   1.000
_cell.length_b   1.000
_cell.length_c   1.000
_cell.angle_alpha   90.00
_cell.angle_beta   90.00
_cell.angle_gamma   90.00
#
_symmetry.space_group_name_H-M   'P 1'
#
loop_
_entity.id
_entity.type
_entity.pdbx_description
1 polymer ?
#
loop_
_entity_poly.entity_id
_entity_poly.type
_entity_poly.pdbx_seq_one_letter_code
_entity_poly.pdbx_strand_id
1 'polypeptide(L)'
;MGSLGAMMAGSSDRYQQTPERGKLVPEGVEGKVPYKGPLAVIVEQLVGGLRAGMGYCGCRTIRELQEKARFIRITPAGWRESHVHDVIITKEAPNYRLE
;
A
#
# COMPACT_ATOMS: atom_id res chain seq x y z
N MET A 1 -10.59 3.44 -9.75
CA MET A 1 -11.20 4.62 -10.40
C MET A 1 -10.98 4.63 -11.91
N GLY A 2 -9.88 4.09 -12.45
CA GLY A 2 -9.67 3.99 -13.91
C GLY A 2 -10.09 2.67 -14.53
N SER A 3 -10.77 1.80 -13.77
CA SER A 3 -11.35 0.58 -14.34
C SER A 3 -12.59 0.91 -15.14
N LEU A 4 -12.95 0.03 -16.07
CA LEU A 4 -14.09 0.25 -16.96
C LEU A 4 -15.39 0.48 -16.18
N GLY A 5 -15.69 -0.35 -15.17
CA GLY A 5 -16.88 -0.20 -14.34
C GLY A 5 -16.89 1.10 -13.53
N ALA A 6 -15.74 1.53 -13.00
CA ALA A 6 -15.64 2.79 -12.27
C ALA A 6 -15.85 4.00 -13.20
N MET A 7 -15.22 3.98 -14.38
CA MET A 7 -15.32 5.06 -15.36
C MET A 7 -16.73 5.21 -15.91
N MET A 8 -17.41 4.09 -16.19
CA MET A 8 -18.84 4.09 -16.53
C MET A 8 -19.72 4.65 -15.42
N ALA A 9 -19.33 4.45 -14.15
CA ALA A 9 -20.01 5.03 -12.99
C ALA A 9 -19.65 6.51 -12.72
N GLY A 10 -18.90 7.16 -13.61
CA GLY A 10 -18.68 8.61 -13.59
C GLY A 10 -17.27 9.07 -13.22
N SER A 11 -16.30 8.16 -13.07
CA SER A 11 -14.90 8.56 -12.84
C SER A 11 -14.11 8.85 -14.11
N SER A 12 -14.73 8.78 -15.29
CA SER A 12 -14.04 8.94 -16.58
C SER A 12 -13.47 10.34 -16.81
N ASP A 13 -14.09 11.39 -16.25
CA ASP A 13 -13.62 12.78 -16.32
C ASP A 13 -12.21 12.95 -15.74
N ARG A 14 -11.88 12.20 -14.68
CA ARG A 14 -10.53 12.17 -14.10
C ARG A 14 -9.45 11.75 -15.11
N TYR A 15 -9.84 10.94 -16.09
CA TYR A 15 -8.96 10.41 -17.13
C TYR A 15 -9.14 11.17 -18.45
N GLN A 16 -9.87 12.30 -18.43
CA GLN A 16 -10.17 13.11 -19.61
C GLN A 16 -10.88 12.32 -20.73
N GLN A 17 -11.61 11.27 -20.33
CA GLN A 17 -12.40 10.43 -21.21
C GLN A 17 -13.88 10.76 -21.02
N THR A 18 -14.53 11.24 -22.07
CA THR A 18 -15.98 11.45 -22.08
C THR A 18 -16.65 10.31 -22.86
N PRO A 19 -17.81 9.80 -22.41
CA PRO A 19 -18.55 8.76 -23.13
C PRO A 19 -18.92 9.18 -24.57
N GLU A 20 -19.09 10.49 -24.79
CA GLU A 20 -19.40 11.11 -26.08
C GLU A 20 -18.25 11.04 -27.10
N ARG A 21 -17.00 10.84 -26.64
CA ARG A 21 -15.80 10.71 -27.49
C ARG A 21 -15.52 9.29 -27.99
N GLY A 22 -16.39 8.32 -27.67
CA GLY A 22 -16.26 6.93 -28.13
C GLY A 22 -15.89 5.94 -27.02
N LYS A 23 -15.19 4.85 -27.38
CA LYS A 23 -14.88 3.73 -26.48
C LYS A 23 -13.87 4.15 -25.40
N LEU A 24 -14.19 3.88 -24.13
CA LEU A 24 -13.29 4.11 -22.99
C LEU A 24 -12.04 3.22 -23.06
N VAL A 25 -10.89 3.78 -22.68
CA VAL A 25 -9.60 3.09 -22.55
C VAL A 25 -9.25 2.99 -21.07
N PRO A 26 -9.42 1.82 -20.43
CA PRO A 26 -9.18 1.68 -18.99
C PRO A 26 -7.69 1.70 -18.63
N GLU A 27 -7.35 2.51 -17.63
CA GLU A 27 -6.03 2.58 -16.98
C GLU A 27 -5.99 1.84 -15.64
N GLY A 28 -7.11 1.23 -15.25
CA GLY A 28 -7.25 0.46 -14.01
C GLY A 28 -7.87 -0.91 -14.25
N VAL A 29 -7.60 -1.81 -13.31
CA VAL A 29 -8.17 -3.17 -13.28
C VAL A 29 -9.20 -3.29 -12.17
N GLU A 30 -10.06 -4.30 -12.28
CA GLU A 30 -11.03 -4.66 -11.25
C GLU A 30 -10.53 -5.91 -10.54
N GLY A 31 -10.61 -5.90 -9.22
CA GLY A 31 -10.13 -6.99 -8.38
C GLY A 31 -10.90 -7.04 -7.08
N LYS A 32 -10.80 -8.18 -6.39
CA LYS A 32 -11.38 -8.39 -5.08
C LYS A 32 -10.25 -8.56 -4.08
N VAL A 33 -10.46 -8.07 -2.86
CA VAL A 33 -9.54 -8.25 -1.73
C VAL A 33 -10.28 -8.91 -0.57
N PRO A 34 -9.58 -9.67 0.28
CA PRO A 34 -10.20 -10.30 1.45
C PRO A 34 -10.80 -9.27 2.41
N TYR A 35 -11.85 -9.65 3.12
CA TYR A 35 -12.40 -8.85 4.21
C TYR A 35 -11.37 -8.77 5.35
N LYS A 36 -11.09 -7.54 5.82
CA LYS A 36 -10.03 -7.26 6.81
C LYS A 36 -10.56 -6.91 8.21
N GLY A 37 -11.86 -7.06 8.45
CA GLY A 37 -12.46 -6.72 9.74
C GLY A 37 -12.68 -5.20 9.93
N PRO A 38 -12.81 -4.75 11.19
CA PRO A 38 -13.01 -3.34 11.51
C PRO A 38 -11.80 -2.46 11.11
N LEU A 39 -12.09 -1.28 10.58
CA LEU A 39 -11.08 -0.31 10.14
C LEU A 39 -10.08 0.07 11.26
N ALA A 40 -10.58 0.22 12.50
CA ALA A 40 -9.77 0.63 13.64
C ALA A 40 -8.55 -0.27 13.87
N VAL A 41 -8.71 -1.59 13.70
CA VAL A 41 -7.64 -2.58 13.89
C VAL A 41 -6.52 -2.37 12.87
N ILE A 42 -6.87 -2.08 11.61
CA ILE A 42 -5.89 -1.83 10.55
C ILE A 42 -5.14 -0.53 10.81
N VAL A 43 -5.85 0.53 11.21
CA VAL A 43 -5.24 1.84 11.51
C VAL A 43 -4.25 1.72 12.66
N GLU A 44 -4.59 0.96 13.71
CA GLU A 44 -3.70 0.72 14.84
C GLU A 44 -2.39 0.05 14.40
N GLN A 45 -2.46 -0.98 13.57
CA GLN A 45 -1.26 -1.65 13.04
C GLN A 45 -0.41 -0.74 12.15
N LEU A 46 -1.04 0.05 11.27
CA LEU A 46 -0.33 0.99 10.39
C LEU A 46 0.38 2.10 11.18
N VAL A 47 -0.31 2.69 12.16
CA VAL A 47 0.27 3.72 13.03
C VAL A 47 1.35 3.12 13.94
N GLY A 48 1.14 1.89 14.43
CA GLY A 48 2.14 1.16 15.20
C GLY A 48 3.45 0.96 14.42
N GLY A 49 3.37 0.50 13.18
CA GLY A 49 4.52 0.36 12.29
C GLY A 49 5.24 1.68 12.01
N LEU A 50 4.48 2.75 11.74
CA LEU A 50 5.04 4.09 11.55
C LEU A 50 5.80 4.58 12.79
N ARG A 51 5.22 4.43 13.98
CA ARG A 51 5.84 4.84 15.25
C ARG A 51 7.11 4.05 15.54
N ALA A 52 7.12 2.74 15.27
CA ALA A 52 8.31 1.91 15.39
C ALA A 52 9.43 2.40 14.45
N GLY A 53 9.10 2.67 13.18
CA GLY A 53 10.03 3.24 12.20
C GLY A 53 10.60 4.60 12.63
N MET A 54 9.73 5.51 13.10
CA MET A 54 10.15 6.80 13.67
C MET A 54 11.08 6.63 14.88
N GLY A 55 10.86 5.60 15.69
CA GLY A 55 11.74 5.22 16.80
C GLY A 55 13.14 4.82 16.33
N TYR A 56 13.25 3.95 15.32
CA TYR A 56 14.55 3.57 14.72
C TYR A 56 15.30 4.76 14.13
N CYS A 57 14.58 5.73 13.54
CA CYS A 57 15.18 6.95 12.99
C CYS A 57 15.40 8.06 14.05
N GLY A 58 15.03 7.85 15.31
CA GLY A 58 15.16 8.87 16.36
C GLY A 58 14.34 10.15 16.11
N CYS A 59 13.19 10.04 15.42
CA CYS A 59 12.37 11.17 14.99
C CYS A 59 11.11 11.31 15.86
N ARG A 60 10.89 12.49 16.44
CA ARG A 60 9.71 12.72 17.31
C ARG A 60 8.46 13.14 16.55
N THR A 61 8.62 13.63 15.32
CA THR A 61 7.53 14.14 14.48
C THR A 61 7.66 13.62 13.05
N ILE A 62 6.56 13.67 12.29
CA ILE A 62 6.56 13.30 10.87
C ILE A 62 7.51 14.21 10.08
N ARG A 63 7.54 15.51 10.41
CA ARG A 63 8.45 16.47 9.79
C ARG A 63 9.92 16.09 10.01
N GLU A 64 10.28 15.72 11.24
CA GLU A 64 11.64 15.25 11.52
C GLU A 64 11.98 13.98 10.73
N LEU A 65 11.03 13.04 10.60
CA LEU A 65 11.25 11.84 9.78
C LEU A 65 11.54 12.21 8.33
N GLN A 66 10.77 13.13 7.75
CA GLN A 66 10.94 13.59 6.37
C GLN A 66 12.29 14.29 6.13
N GLU A 67 12.79 15.05 7.11
CA GLU A 67 14.04 15.81 7.00
C GLU A 67 15.29 14.95 7.33
N LYS A 68 15.19 14.07 8.32
CA LYS A 68 16.35 13.34 8.89
C LYS A 68 16.52 11.92 8.38
N ALA A 69 15.45 11.25 7.94
CA ALA A 69 15.55 9.86 7.49
C ALA A 69 16.57 9.73 6.35
N ARG A 70 17.26 8.59 6.33
CA ARG A 70 18.23 8.23 5.29
C ARG A 70 17.85 6.86 4.77
N PHE A 71 17.80 6.74 3.46
CA PHE A 71 17.53 5.48 2.78
C PHE A 71 18.83 4.93 2.20
N ILE A 72 18.94 3.61 2.20
CA ILE A 72 19.99 2.89 1.48
C ILE A 72 19.34 2.08 0.36
N ARG A 73 20.00 2.02 -0.78
CA ARG A 73 19.56 1.16 -1.89
C ARG A 73 19.99 -0.27 -1.60
N ILE A 74 19.05 -1.19 -1.74
CA ILE A 74 19.30 -2.63 -1.60
C ILE A 74 19.15 -3.35 -2.94
N THR A 75 19.72 -4.54 -3.03
CA THR A 75 19.54 -5.45 -4.18
C THR A 75 18.27 -6.27 -4.02
N PRO A 76 17.80 -6.98 -5.07
CA PRO A 76 16.70 -7.94 -4.92
C PRO A 76 16.97 -9.04 -3.88
N ALA A 77 18.23 -9.41 -3.67
CA ALA A 77 18.63 -10.34 -2.62
C ALA A 77 18.39 -9.74 -1.22
N GLY A 78 18.79 -8.48 -1.01
CA GLY A 78 18.51 -7.77 0.25
C GLY A 78 17.00 -7.55 0.49
N TRP A 79 16.21 -7.42 -0.57
CA TRP A 79 14.75 -7.34 -0.44
C TRP A 79 14.14 -8.66 0.04
N ARG A 80 14.61 -9.80 -0.49
CA ARG A 80 14.21 -11.14 -0.02
C ARG A 80 14.65 -11.37 1.42
N GLU A 81 15.88 -10.98 1.76
CA GLU A 81 16.41 -11.04 3.12
C GLU A 81 15.57 -10.20 4.11
N SER A 82 15.01 -9.07 3.67
CA SER A 82 14.15 -8.22 4.51
C SER A 82 12.79 -8.87 4.83
N HIS A 83 12.32 -9.79 3.99
CA HIS A 83 11.09 -10.55 4.23
C HIS A 83 11.39 -11.79 5.08
N VAL A 84 10.35 -12.39 5.66
CA VAL A 84 10.49 -13.70 6.30
C VAL A 84 10.95 -14.71 5.24
N HIS A 85 12.08 -15.36 5.49
CA HIS A 85 12.67 -16.36 4.61
C HIS A 85 13.18 -17.56 5.43
N ASP A 86 13.29 -18.72 4.76
CA ASP A 86 13.82 -19.97 5.31
C ASP A 86 13.11 -20.53 6.56
N VAL A 87 11.84 -20.16 6.77
CA VAL A 87 10.96 -20.69 7.83
C VAL A 87 9.53 -20.92 7.35
N ILE A 88 8.82 -21.85 7.99
CA ILE A 88 7.39 -22.09 7.75
C ILE A 88 6.57 -21.21 8.71
N ILE A 89 5.79 -20.28 8.15
CA ILE A 89 4.85 -19.46 8.93
C ILE A 89 3.65 -20.33 9.31
N THR A 90 3.49 -20.62 10.60
CA THR A 90 2.37 -21.43 11.12
C THR A 90 1.16 -20.61 11.52
N LYS A 91 1.36 -19.30 11.77
CA LYS A 91 0.30 -18.35 12.11
C LYS A 91 0.64 -16.98 11.54
N GLU A 92 -0.32 -16.38 10.84
CA GLU A 92 -0.14 -15.04 10.27
C GLU A 92 -0.18 -13.94 11.34
N ALA A 93 0.67 -12.93 11.14
CA ALA A 93 0.64 -11.71 11.93
C ALA A 93 -0.38 -10.71 11.34
N PRO A 94 -1.01 -9.85 12.16
CA PRO A 94 -2.00 -8.89 11.67
C PRO A 94 -1.42 -7.81 10.73
N ASN A 95 -0.11 -7.62 10.75
CA ASN A 95 0.62 -6.60 10.00
C ASN A 95 1.56 -7.16 8.92
N TYR A 96 1.56 -8.47 8.68
CA TYR A 96 2.46 -9.09 7.71
C TYR A 96 1.80 -10.27 6.99
N ARG A 97 1.77 -10.19 5.65
CA ARG A 97 1.34 -11.25 4.73
C ARG A 97 2.27 -11.25 3.53
N LEU A 98 2.59 -12.44 3.02
CA LEU A 98 3.46 -12.65 1.85
C LEU A 98 2.70 -12.61 0.52
N GLU A 99 1.45 -12.12 0.51
CA GLU A 99 0.61 -12.01 -0.72
C GLU A 99 1.37 -11.42 -1.92
#